data_AF-A0A7G7ML19-F1
#
_entry.id   AF-A0A7G7ML19-F1
#
_cell.length_a   1.000
_cell.length_b   1.000
_cell.length_c   1.000
_cell.angle_alpha   90.00
_cell.angle_beta   90.00
_cell.angle_gamma   90.00
#
_symmetry.space_group_name_H-M   'P 1'
#
loop_
_entity.id
_entity.type
_entity.pdbx_description
1 polymer ?
#
loop_
_entity_poly.entity_id
_entity_poly.type
_entity_poly.pdbx_seq_one_letter_code
_entity_poly.pdbx_strand_id
1 'polypeptide(L)'
;MSCAAVGVVVAGTLTVAYAAGSNSGGEALHGCVSTRTGMLRVVDPQRGGRCATRGPFQEYAIALSQAASLTGPTGPRGPRGPAGDGIESLDALQGLPCNVGSEDEGEVVIRILPPEQGSVVQMVCETDATVTYTPPPPITADPPIVVVPPTTTRPPVTTTQPPVDEGTPDPTTTLPSTITIEPTVTTSS
;
A
#
# COMPACT_ATOMS: atom_id res chain seq x y z
N MET A 1 -68.66 -1.28 55.69
CA MET A 1 -68.37 -0.09 54.87
C MET A 1 -67.22 -0.50 53.96
N SER A 2 -67.57 -0.92 52.74
CA SER A 2 -66.67 -1.66 51.83
C SER A 2 -66.00 -0.76 50.79
N CYS A 3 -64.82 -1.22 50.38
CA CYS A 3 -63.78 -0.62 49.56
C CYS A 3 -64.17 -0.07 48.18
N ALA A 4 -63.34 0.84 47.67
CA ALA A 4 -62.94 0.84 46.26
C ALA A 4 -61.52 1.42 46.13
N ALA A 5 -60.52 0.55 45.99
CA ALA A 5 -59.16 0.94 45.61
C ALA A 5 -59.07 0.91 44.08
N VAL A 6 -58.78 2.07 43.48
CA VAL A 6 -58.59 2.22 42.03
C VAL A 6 -57.13 1.91 41.71
N GLY A 7 -56.89 0.74 41.11
CA GLY A 7 -55.59 0.35 40.58
C GLY A 7 -55.39 0.88 39.16
N VAL A 8 -54.42 1.77 38.98
CA VAL A 8 -54.00 2.26 37.65
C VAL A 8 -52.96 1.27 37.08
N VAL A 9 -53.35 0.54 36.05
CA VAL A 9 -52.45 -0.32 35.27
C VAL A 9 -51.83 0.53 34.16
N VAL A 10 -50.58 0.95 34.35
CA VAL A 10 -49.79 1.60 33.29
C VAL A 10 -49.25 0.50 32.37
N ALA A 11 -49.89 0.31 31.22
CA ALA A 11 -49.42 -0.56 30.17
C ALA A 11 -48.18 0.07 29.50
N GLY A 12 -47.00 -0.43 29.84
CA GLY A 12 -45.74 -0.03 29.19
C GLY A 12 -45.68 -0.56 27.77
N THR A 13 -45.66 0.34 26.78
CA THR A 13 -45.35 -0.01 25.39
C THR A 13 -43.86 -0.31 25.29
N LEU A 14 -43.52 -1.57 25.01
CA LEU A 14 -42.17 -1.97 24.59
C LEU A 14 -41.91 -1.45 23.18
N THR A 15 -41.53 -0.18 23.06
CA THR A 15 -40.91 0.34 21.84
C THR A 15 -39.49 -0.19 21.78
N VAL A 16 -39.27 -1.20 20.93
CA VAL A 16 -37.92 -1.68 20.58
C VAL A 16 -37.28 -0.59 19.71
N ALA A 17 -36.56 0.33 20.34
CA ALA A 17 -35.76 1.32 19.64
C ALA A 17 -34.54 0.61 19.04
N TYR A 18 -34.57 0.33 17.74
CA TYR A 18 -33.37 -0.04 17.00
C TYR A 18 -32.48 1.21 16.91
N ALA A 19 -31.55 1.36 17.85
CA ALA A 19 -30.48 2.33 17.74
C ALA A 19 -29.49 1.84 16.68
N ALA A 20 -29.73 2.20 15.42
CA ALA A 20 -28.70 2.14 14.40
C ALA A 20 -27.68 3.24 14.73
N GLY A 21 -26.60 2.85 15.41
CA GLY A 21 -25.46 3.73 15.67
C GLY A 21 -24.92 4.23 14.33
N SER A 22 -25.09 5.53 14.09
CA SER A 22 -24.51 6.24 12.95
C SER A 22 -23.00 6.32 13.12
N ASN A 23 -22.29 5.30 12.65
CA ASN A 23 -20.85 5.35 12.47
C ASN A 23 -20.56 6.01 11.12
N SER A 24 -19.90 7.15 11.18
CA SER A 24 -19.51 8.02 10.07
C SER A 24 -18.72 7.25 9.02
N GLY A 25 -19.28 7.09 7.81
CA GLY A 25 -18.49 6.82 6.61
C GLY A 25 -19.07 5.83 5.58
N GLY A 26 -20.13 5.08 5.90
CA GLY A 26 -20.75 4.18 4.93
C GLY A 26 -22.27 4.25 5.02
N GLU A 27 -22.94 4.64 3.94
CA GLU A 27 -24.39 4.59 3.87
C GLU A 27 -24.84 3.13 4.00
N ALA A 28 -25.45 2.78 5.13
CA ALA A 28 -26.00 1.44 5.33
C ALA A 28 -27.08 1.20 4.27
N LEU A 29 -26.85 0.23 3.39
CA LEU A 29 -27.88 -0.18 2.45
C LEU A 29 -28.98 -0.88 3.24
N HIS A 30 -30.23 -0.51 3.01
CA HIS A 30 -31.36 -1.16 3.64
C HIS A 30 -31.97 -2.17 2.66
N GLY A 31 -32.28 -3.37 3.14
CA GLY A 31 -32.98 -4.39 2.38
C GLY A 31 -34.38 -4.61 2.91
N CYS A 32 -35.32 -4.93 2.04
CA CYS A 32 -36.64 -5.43 2.40
C CYS A 32 -36.81 -6.82 1.78
N VAL A 33 -37.19 -7.81 2.58
CA VAL A 33 -37.45 -9.17 2.11
C VAL A 33 -38.95 -9.41 2.13
N SER A 34 -39.53 -9.79 0.99
CA SER A 34 -40.94 -10.15 0.89
C SER A 34 -41.22 -11.41 1.70
N THR A 35 -42.19 -11.33 2.61
CA THR A 35 -42.61 -12.49 3.42
C THR A 35 -43.29 -13.57 2.60
N ARG A 36 -43.86 -13.22 1.44
CA ARG A 36 -44.60 -14.14 0.58
C ARG A 36 -43.70 -14.86 -0.42
N THR A 37 -42.76 -14.16 -1.03
CA THR A 37 -41.93 -14.70 -2.12
C THR A 37 -40.47 -14.89 -1.75
N GLY A 38 -40.03 -14.35 -0.61
CA GLY A 38 -38.61 -14.33 -0.22
C GLY A 38 -37.75 -13.38 -1.05
N MET A 39 -38.33 -12.60 -1.97
CA MET A 39 -37.58 -11.68 -2.81
C MET A 39 -37.01 -10.52 -1.99
N LEU A 40 -35.73 -10.23 -2.19
CA LEU A 40 -35.02 -9.12 -1.58
C LEU A 40 -35.03 -7.92 -2.53
N ARG A 41 -35.42 -6.75 -2.02
CA ARG A 41 -35.25 -5.46 -2.70
C ARG A 41 -34.39 -4.54 -1.85
N VAL A 42 -33.49 -3.81 -2.50
CA VAL A 42 -32.71 -2.76 -1.85
C VAL A 42 -33.56 -1.50 -1.82
N VAL A 43 -33.59 -0.82 -0.68
CA VAL A 43 -34.29 0.44 -0.49
C VAL A 43 -33.32 1.50 0.00
N ASP A 44 -33.50 2.70 -0.53
CA ASP A 44 -32.79 3.90 -0.11
C ASP A 44 -33.76 4.77 0.71
N PRO A 45 -33.59 4.86 2.05
CA PRO A 45 -34.42 5.70 2.89
C PRO A 45 -34.29 7.19 2.59
N GLN A 46 -33.13 7.64 2.10
CA GLN A 46 -32.87 9.04 1.77
C GLN A 46 -33.70 9.49 0.57
N ARG A 47 -34.02 8.56 -0.34
CA ARG A 47 -34.94 8.76 -1.47
C ARG A 47 -36.39 8.40 -1.14
N GLY A 48 -36.72 8.19 0.14
CA GLY A 48 -38.08 7.86 0.60
C GLY A 48 -38.48 6.39 0.44
N GLY A 49 -37.53 5.50 0.11
CA GLY A 49 -37.75 4.07 0.07
C GLY A 49 -38.00 3.48 1.46
N ARG A 50 -39.00 2.61 1.58
CA ARG A 50 -39.34 1.92 2.84
C ARG A 50 -39.93 0.54 2.59
N CYS A 51 -39.81 -0.36 3.55
CA CYS A 51 -40.45 -1.68 3.48
C CYS A 51 -41.97 -1.57 3.65
N ALA A 52 -42.71 -2.41 2.93
CA ALA A 52 -44.15 -2.51 3.05
C ALA A 52 -44.49 -3.36 4.29
N THR A 53 -44.87 -2.73 5.40
CA THR A 53 -45.13 -3.46 6.66
C THR A 53 -46.55 -4.02 6.76
N ARG A 54 -47.41 -3.76 5.78
CA ARG A 54 -48.84 -4.15 5.76
C ARG A 54 -49.29 -4.55 4.35
N GLY A 55 -50.36 -5.32 4.28
CA GLY A 55 -51.01 -5.72 3.02
C GLY A 55 -50.46 -7.03 2.43
N PRO A 56 -50.88 -7.39 1.21
CA PRO A 56 -50.53 -8.67 0.59
C PRO A 56 -49.05 -8.80 0.17
N PHE A 57 -48.30 -7.69 0.25
CA PHE A 57 -46.87 -7.61 -0.06
C PHE A 57 -46.07 -7.23 1.18
N GLN A 58 -46.42 -7.79 2.34
CA GLN A 58 -45.71 -7.51 3.59
C GLN A 58 -44.24 -7.93 3.49
N GLU A 59 -43.36 -7.10 4.01
CA GLU A 59 -41.91 -7.26 3.99
C GLU A 59 -41.33 -7.03 5.39
N TYR A 60 -40.22 -7.69 5.66
CA TYR A 60 -39.40 -7.44 6.84
C TYR A 60 -38.12 -6.70 6.44
N ALA A 61 -37.74 -5.72 7.26
CA ALA A 61 -36.54 -4.91 7.03
C ALA A 61 -35.30 -5.67 7.50
N ILE A 62 -34.30 -5.76 6.64
CA ILE A 62 -32.99 -6.31 6.98
C ILE A 62 -31.95 -5.21 6.81
N ALA A 63 -31.02 -5.12 7.77
CA ALA A 63 -29.83 -4.33 7.58
C ALA A 63 -28.94 -5.10 6.60
N LEU A 64 -28.78 -4.58 5.38
CA LEU A 64 -27.66 -5.00 4.56
C LEU A 64 -26.49 -4.22 5.14
N SER A 65 -25.80 -4.82 6.11
CA SER A 65 -24.42 -4.43 6.28
C SER A 65 -23.84 -4.57 4.88
N GLN A 66 -23.40 -3.46 4.29
CA GLN A 66 -22.25 -3.56 3.42
C GLN A 66 -21.25 -4.24 4.34
N ALA A 67 -21.15 -5.57 4.26
CA ALA A 67 -19.98 -6.25 4.73
C ALA A 67 -18.95 -5.58 3.85
N ALA A 68 -18.32 -4.53 4.38
CA ALA A 68 -17.22 -3.83 3.79
C ALA A 68 -16.19 -4.94 3.67
N SER A 69 -16.25 -5.66 2.55
CA SER A 69 -15.58 -6.93 2.38
C SER A 69 -15.66 -7.83 3.63
N LEU A 70 -16.64 -8.73 3.71
CA LEU A 70 -16.22 -10.08 4.08
C LEU A 70 -15.38 -10.57 2.90
N THR A 71 -14.21 -9.96 2.69
CA THR A 71 -13.10 -10.66 2.06
C THR A 71 -13.05 -11.91 2.90
N GLY A 72 -13.37 -13.05 2.29
CA GLY A 72 -13.14 -14.33 2.95
C GLY A 72 -11.73 -14.30 3.53
N PRO A 73 -11.43 -15.09 4.58
CA PRO A 73 -10.10 -15.10 5.16
C PRO A 73 -9.10 -15.10 4.01
N THR A 74 -8.17 -14.12 4.00
CA THR A 74 -7.17 -14.01 2.94
C THR A 74 -6.67 -15.42 2.67
N GLY A 75 -6.83 -15.88 1.42
CA GLY A 75 -6.43 -17.24 1.07
C GLY A 75 -5.01 -17.51 1.57
N PRO A 76 -4.64 -18.77 1.86
CA PRO A 76 -3.28 -19.07 2.26
C PRO A 76 -2.33 -18.39 1.28
N ARG A 77 -1.28 -17.74 1.80
CA ARG A 77 -0.25 -17.14 0.96
C ARG A 77 0.19 -18.21 -0.04
N GLY A 78 0.15 -17.89 -1.33
CA GLY A 78 0.62 -18.80 -2.37
C GLY A 78 2.07 -19.25 -2.08
N PRO A 79 2.52 -20.38 -2.64
CA PRO A 79 3.93 -20.76 -2.53
C PRO A 79 4.80 -19.60 -2.99
N ARG A 80 5.99 -19.47 -2.39
CA ARG A 80 6.99 -18.54 -2.91
C ARG A 80 7.22 -18.89 -4.39
N GLY A 81 7.18 -17.89 -5.26
CA GLY A 81 7.57 -18.09 -6.66
C GLY A 81 9.01 -18.60 -6.76
N PRO A 82 9.41 -19.14 -7.92
CA PRO A 82 10.81 -19.49 -8.16
C PRO A 82 11.69 -18.26 -7.92
N ALA A 83 12.95 -18.48 -7.51
CA ALA A 83 13.93 -17.41 -7.54
C ALA A 83 14.05 -16.93 -9.00
N GLY A 84 14.03 -15.61 -9.22
CA GLY A 84 14.35 -15.08 -10.55
C GLY A 84 15.82 -15.34 -10.87
N ASP A 85 16.16 -15.32 -12.16
CA ASP A 85 17.51 -15.63 -12.68
C ASP A 85 18.61 -14.64 -12.20
N GLY A 86 18.25 -13.64 -11.39
CA GLY A 86 19.13 -12.54 -11.03
C GLY A 86 19.40 -11.64 -12.24
N ILE A 87 20.04 -10.50 -11.98
CA ILE A 87 20.59 -9.66 -13.03
C ILE A 87 22.11 -9.71 -12.88
N GLU A 88 22.81 -10.10 -13.94
CA GLU A 88 24.27 -10.21 -13.92
C GLU A 88 24.94 -8.83 -13.90
N SER A 89 24.28 -7.82 -14.47
CA SER A 89 24.73 -6.43 -14.47
C SER A 89 23.55 -5.47 -14.41
N LEU A 90 23.80 -4.24 -13.94
CA LEU A 90 22.80 -3.18 -14.01
C LEU A 90 22.47 -2.85 -15.47
N ASP A 91 23.44 -2.95 -16.38
CA ASP A 91 23.22 -2.71 -17.82
C ASP A 91 22.16 -3.64 -18.43
N ALA A 92 21.93 -4.82 -17.84
CA ALA A 92 20.86 -5.72 -18.27
C ALA A 92 19.45 -5.16 -18.04
N LEU A 93 19.31 -4.11 -17.21
CA LEU A 93 18.05 -3.40 -17.02
C LEU A 93 17.80 -2.34 -18.10
N GLN A 94 18.82 -1.93 -18.86
CA GLN A 94 18.68 -0.91 -19.90
C GLN A 94 17.81 -1.43 -21.05
N GLY A 95 16.78 -0.67 -21.42
CA GLY A 95 15.86 -1.02 -22.51
C GLY A 95 14.79 -2.05 -22.15
N LEU A 96 14.73 -2.52 -20.89
CA LEU A 96 13.63 -3.37 -20.45
C LEU A 96 12.33 -2.55 -20.41
N PRO A 97 11.19 -3.13 -20.80
CA PRO A 97 9.93 -2.41 -20.77
C PRO A 97 9.52 -2.13 -19.32
N CYS A 98 9.10 -0.90 -19.06
CA CYS A 98 8.52 -0.46 -17.80
C CYS A 98 7.06 -0.06 -18.02
N ASN A 99 6.26 -0.17 -16.95
CA ASN A 99 4.83 0.11 -16.97
C ASN A 99 4.03 -0.68 -18.04
N VAL A 100 4.42 -1.92 -18.32
CA VAL A 100 3.75 -2.77 -19.31
C VAL A 100 2.25 -2.85 -19.06
N GLY A 101 1.46 -2.51 -20.07
CA GLY A 101 -0.01 -2.53 -20.01
C GLY A 101 -0.66 -1.27 -19.44
N SER A 102 0.08 -0.18 -19.26
CA SER A 102 -0.48 1.15 -18.99
C SER A 102 -0.37 2.08 -20.20
N GLU A 103 -1.01 3.26 -20.13
CA GLU A 103 -0.88 4.32 -21.14
C GLU A 103 0.51 5.01 -21.13
N ASP A 104 1.29 4.77 -20.08
CA ASP A 104 2.64 5.29 -19.86
C ASP A 104 3.68 4.17 -19.98
N GLU A 105 3.49 3.23 -20.91
CA GLU A 105 4.47 2.20 -21.22
C GLU A 105 5.74 2.84 -21.81
N GLY A 106 6.91 2.32 -21.43
CA GLY A 106 8.19 2.88 -21.83
C GLY A 106 9.35 1.93 -21.62
N GLU A 107 10.57 2.45 -21.68
CA GLU A 107 11.80 1.67 -21.48
C GLU A 107 12.61 2.20 -20.28
N VAL A 108 13.24 1.27 -19.55
CA VAL A 108 14.12 1.64 -18.45
C VAL A 108 15.43 2.21 -18.99
N VAL A 109 15.76 3.43 -18.56
CA VAL A 109 17.01 4.12 -18.84
C VAL A 109 17.79 4.31 -17.54
N ILE A 110 19.03 3.85 -17.53
CA ILE A 110 19.95 3.96 -16.40
C ILE A 110 20.87 5.15 -16.64
N ARG A 111 20.89 6.09 -15.69
CA ARG A 111 21.73 7.28 -15.73
C ARG A 111 22.70 7.23 -14.57
N ILE A 112 23.99 7.14 -14.89
CA ILE A 112 25.07 7.21 -13.91
C ILE A 112 25.54 8.66 -13.89
N LEU A 113 25.19 9.40 -12.84
CA LEU A 113 25.61 10.79 -12.70
C LEU A 113 27.09 10.87 -12.33
N PRO A 114 27.84 11.86 -12.85
CA PRO A 114 29.24 12.04 -12.52
C PRO A 114 29.42 12.28 -11.01
N PRO A 115 30.58 11.94 -10.43
CA PRO A 115 30.82 12.02 -8.99
C PRO A 115 30.69 13.45 -8.43
N GLU A 116 30.92 14.46 -9.27
CA GLU A 116 30.70 15.87 -8.94
C GLU A 116 29.26 16.19 -8.49
N GLN A 117 28.30 15.33 -8.87
CA GLN A 117 26.88 15.45 -8.56
C GLN A 117 26.40 14.41 -7.53
N GLY A 118 27.34 13.70 -6.87
CA GLY A 118 27.02 12.80 -5.75
C GLY A 118 26.94 11.31 -6.10
N SER A 119 27.53 10.85 -7.21
CA SER A 119 27.61 9.43 -7.59
C SER A 119 26.29 8.67 -7.40
N VAL A 120 25.24 9.11 -8.09
CA VAL A 120 23.91 8.49 -8.02
C VAL A 120 23.66 7.70 -9.30
N VAL A 121 23.19 6.45 -9.15
CA VAL A 121 22.60 5.66 -10.23
C VAL A 121 21.09 5.92 -10.23
N GLN A 122 20.58 6.55 -11.28
CA GLN A 122 19.14 6.76 -11.46
C GLN A 122 18.60 5.75 -12.47
N MET A 123 17.49 5.11 -12.14
CA MET A 123 16.70 4.31 -13.07
C MET A 123 15.43 5.08 -13.38
N VAL A 124 15.23 5.44 -14.65
CA VAL A 124 14.10 6.24 -15.11
C VAL A 124 13.32 5.42 -16.13
N CYS A 125 11.99 5.37 -16.01
CA CYS A 125 11.14 4.84 -17.06
C CYS A 125 10.91 5.96 -18.09
N GLU A 126 11.53 5.83 -19.26
CA GLU A 126 11.38 6.77 -20.36
C GLU A 126 10.21 6.30 -21.23
N THR A 127 9.11 7.04 -21.15
CA THR A 127 7.87 6.86 -21.91
C THR A 127 7.81 7.90 -23.03
N ASP A 128 6.96 7.68 -24.04
CA ASP A 128 6.71 8.69 -25.09
C ASP A 128 6.16 10.01 -24.51
N ALA A 129 5.55 9.95 -23.33
CA ALA A 129 5.03 11.11 -22.60
C ALA A 129 6.08 11.79 -21.70
N THR A 130 7.20 11.13 -21.37
CA THR A 130 8.29 11.76 -20.62
C THR A 130 9.06 12.72 -21.52
N VAL A 131 8.50 13.92 -21.60
CA VAL A 131 9.14 15.15 -22.05
C VAL A 131 10.56 15.21 -21.51
N THR A 132 11.51 15.40 -22.43
CA THR A 132 12.93 15.64 -22.17
C THR A 132 13.10 16.56 -20.96
N TYR A 133 13.48 15.99 -19.81
CA TYR A 133 13.89 16.79 -18.68
C TYR A 133 15.17 17.49 -19.11
N THR A 134 15.05 18.74 -19.56
CA THR A 134 16.20 19.59 -19.77
C THR A 134 16.74 19.82 -18.36
N PRO A 135 17.93 19.27 -18.02
CA PRO A 135 18.48 19.49 -16.70
C PRO A 135 18.50 21.01 -16.46
N PRO A 136 18.15 21.48 -15.24
CA PRO A 136 18.30 22.89 -14.93
C PRO A 136 19.71 23.30 -15.33
N PRO A 137 19.89 24.49 -15.94
CA PRO A 137 21.20 24.94 -16.36
C PRO A 137 22.15 24.75 -15.17
N PRO A 138 23.39 24.26 -15.41
CA PRO A 138 24.35 24.11 -14.34
C PRO A 138 24.35 25.41 -13.55
N ILE A 139 24.17 25.30 -12.24
CA ILE A 139 24.20 26.47 -11.36
C ILE A 139 25.59 27.06 -11.62
N THR A 140 25.66 28.13 -12.41
CA THR A 140 26.90 28.87 -12.60
C THR A 140 27.28 29.23 -11.18
N ALA A 141 28.34 28.60 -10.67
CA ALA A 141 28.81 28.88 -9.33
C ALA A 141 28.83 30.40 -9.19
N ASP A 142 28.12 30.93 -8.20
CA ASP A 142 28.18 32.34 -7.88
C ASP A 142 29.67 32.72 -7.92
N PRO A 143 30.05 33.81 -8.60
CA PRO A 143 31.45 34.22 -8.67
C PRO A 143 32.01 34.12 -7.25
N PRO A 144 33.17 33.48 -7.07
CA PRO A 144 33.66 33.09 -5.77
C PRO A 144 33.46 34.27 -4.84
N ILE A 145 32.60 34.10 -3.82
CA ILE A 145 32.47 35.10 -2.77
C ILE A 145 33.91 35.33 -2.32
N VAL A 146 34.41 36.54 -2.55
CA VAL A 146 35.74 36.94 -2.08
C VAL A 146 35.61 36.97 -0.57
N VAL A 147 35.79 35.81 0.06
CA VAL A 147 35.90 35.67 1.50
C VAL A 147 37.21 36.38 1.82
N VAL A 148 37.09 37.64 2.26
CA VAL A 148 38.20 38.36 2.88
C VAL A 148 38.64 37.47 4.05
N PRO A 149 39.85 36.89 4.01
CA PRO A 149 40.27 35.97 5.05
C PRO A 149 40.31 36.74 6.38
N PRO A 150 39.64 36.28 7.46
CA PRO A 150 39.96 36.77 8.78
C PRO A 150 41.40 36.39 9.08
N THR A 151 42.26 37.40 9.25
CA THR A 151 43.66 37.26 9.67
C THR A 151 43.72 36.45 10.96
N THR A 152 43.90 35.14 10.83
CA THR A 152 44.03 34.25 11.97
C THR A 152 45.42 33.62 11.89
N THR A 153 46.35 34.25 12.59
CA THR A 153 47.70 33.74 12.80
C THR A 153 47.60 32.45 13.62
N ARG A 154 47.64 31.30 12.96
CA ARG A 154 47.73 29.99 13.62
C ARG A 154 49.18 29.49 13.57
N PRO A 155 49.77 29.10 14.71
CA PRO A 155 51.13 28.56 14.73
C PRO A 155 51.22 27.20 14.01
N PRO A 156 52.41 26.85 13.49
CA PRO A 156 52.60 25.63 12.70
C PRO A 156 52.42 24.39 13.56
N VAL A 157 51.55 23.48 13.12
CA VAL A 157 51.44 22.14 13.67
C VAL A 157 52.22 21.20 12.75
N THR A 158 53.33 20.66 13.27
CA THR A 158 54.09 19.59 12.64
C THR A 158 53.33 18.28 12.88
N THR A 159 52.72 17.72 11.83
CA THR A 159 52.13 16.38 11.88
C THR A 159 53.07 15.41 11.19
N THR A 160 53.70 14.55 12.00
CA THR A 160 54.45 13.38 11.54
C THR A 160 53.46 12.32 11.05
N GLN A 161 53.49 12.01 9.76
CA GLN A 161 52.69 10.95 9.13
C GLN A 161 53.43 9.61 9.29
N PRO A 162 52.84 8.57 9.92
CA PRO A 162 53.41 7.23 9.89
C PRO A 162 53.22 6.58 8.51
N PRO A 163 54.13 5.68 8.11
CA PRO A 163 54.09 5.02 6.80
C PRO A 163 52.85 4.10 6.69
N VAL A 164 52.16 4.20 5.56
CA VAL A 164 51.06 3.32 5.18
C VAL A 164 51.67 2.05 4.60
N ASP A 165 51.36 0.92 5.23
CA ASP A 165 51.77 -0.42 4.83
C ASP A 165 50.82 -0.94 3.73
N GLU A 166 51.36 -1.23 2.54
CA GLU A 166 50.62 -1.81 1.41
C GLU A 166 50.32 -3.29 1.67
N GLY A 167 49.24 -3.55 2.40
CA GLY A 167 48.67 -4.88 2.57
C GLY A 167 47.99 -5.37 1.28
N THR A 168 48.64 -6.32 0.61
CA THR A 168 48.13 -7.06 -0.55
C THR A 168 46.90 -7.92 -0.16
N PRO A 169 45.73 -7.81 -0.83
CA PRO A 169 44.68 -8.80 -0.68
C PRO A 169 44.94 -10.04 -1.54
N ASP A 170 45.06 -11.16 -0.84
CA ASP A 170 45.23 -12.54 -1.30
C ASP A 170 44.00 -13.05 -2.09
N PRO A 171 44.13 -13.54 -3.33
CA PRO A 171 43.01 -14.06 -4.10
C PRO A 171 42.91 -15.58 -3.98
N THR A 172 42.25 -16.12 -2.95
CA THR A 172 41.69 -17.49 -3.02
C THR A 172 40.57 -17.65 -1.99
N THR A 173 39.31 -17.57 -2.43
CA THR A 173 38.19 -18.17 -1.69
C THR A 173 37.45 -19.10 -2.63
N THR A 174 37.91 -20.35 -2.61
CA THR A 174 37.29 -21.51 -3.26
C THR A 174 35.98 -21.84 -2.53
N LEU A 175 34.85 -21.76 -3.22
CA LEU A 175 33.54 -22.20 -2.74
C LEU A 175 33.40 -23.72 -2.89
N PRO A 176 33.00 -24.47 -1.85
CA PRO A 176 32.53 -25.85 -2.03
C PRO A 176 31.00 -25.89 -2.22
N SER A 177 30.63 -26.41 -3.39
CA SER A 177 29.75 -27.57 -3.58
C SER A 177 28.29 -27.53 -3.13
N THR A 178 27.42 -27.46 -4.15
CA THR A 178 26.28 -28.37 -4.42
C THR A 178 25.47 -28.85 -3.20
N ILE A 179 24.33 -28.20 -2.96
CA ILE A 179 23.25 -28.75 -2.14
C ILE A 179 22.26 -29.46 -3.07
N THR A 180 22.31 -30.79 -3.10
CA THR A 180 21.26 -31.63 -3.70
C THR A 180 20.12 -31.76 -2.69
N ILE A 181 18.94 -31.25 -3.02
CA ILE A 181 17.72 -31.44 -2.22
C ILE A 181 16.86 -32.50 -2.91
N GLU A 182 16.68 -33.64 -2.25
CA GLU A 182 15.81 -34.73 -2.67
C GLU A 182 14.37 -34.44 -2.16
N PRO A 183 13.33 -34.44 -3.01
CA PRO A 183 11.97 -34.21 -2.56
C PRO A 183 11.37 -35.46 -1.89
N THR A 184 11.03 -35.36 -0.61
CA THR A 184 10.24 -36.38 0.10
C THR A 184 8.76 -36.26 -0.28
N VAL A 185 8.25 -37.20 -1.06
CA VAL A 185 6.83 -37.32 -1.37
C VAL A 185 6.13 -38.03 -0.22
N THR A 186 5.23 -37.33 0.48
CA THR A 186 4.34 -37.94 1.47
C THR A 186 2.95 -38.04 0.86
N THR A 187 2.56 -39.23 0.42
CA THR A 187 1.18 -39.57 0.06
C THR A 187 0.41 -39.94 1.32
N SER A 188 -0.65 -39.18 1.63
CA SER A 188 -1.65 -39.59 2.61
C SER A 188 -2.87 -40.14 1.88
N SER A 189 -3.17 -41.40 2.19
CA SER A 189 -4.42 -42.11 1.92
C SER A 189 -5.58 -41.59 2.75
#